data_AF-A0A9P7CWG6-F1
#
_entry.id   AF-A0A9P7CWG6-F1
#
_cell.length_a   1.000
_cell.length_b   1.000
_cell.length_c   1.000
_cell.angle_alpha   90.00
_cell.angle_beta   90.00
_cell.angle_gamma   90.00
#
_symmetry.space_group_name_H-M   'P 1'
#
loop_
_entity.id
_entity.type
_entity.pdbx_description
1 polymer ?
#
loop_
_entity_poly.entity_id
_entity_poly.type
_entity_poly.pdbx_seq_one_letter_code
_entity_poly.pdbx_strand_id
1 'polypeptide(L)'
;MFLVPKFHLPAHIFACQITYSHNLVKGMGHTDGEAPERGWANINPVATSTHEMGPMTNLGISLLWKLKGAIPERDQHQRDFDEFNETLIMERPEEVQRWKQGVEECEADMSAANPFNPTTANVMQALVRLTLSQEESEELERGINNSLHNEVSPAVLISSGIGIEEEQHRLLRDLLALGDHATDLQCSKLQDRTNVLQCKIEQWCQVQVLYMPSMASIRTARSSSTNPSNEEKTYEIRLFLPSQLKEHAPDAICDKRLCQFEWKLRRAQVFDVLNDLRRHLLLHTHLYKFKNINIRGQRANTRAAAVIGKVEHNVIEAGERYRHAWTGLNYLCGTLAKDGWQTIFPILESAHVHGMSEGEAGQSEGNRTLSWIWKA
;
A
#
# COMPACT_ATOMS: atom_id res chain seq x y z
N MET A 1 25.18 7.77 -20.59
CA MET A 1 24.13 7.10 -19.81
C MET A 1 24.28 7.55 -18.36
N PHE A 2 23.25 8.20 -17.81
CA PHE A 2 23.23 8.64 -16.42
C PHE A 2 22.39 7.64 -15.64
N LEU A 3 22.88 7.18 -14.48
CA LEU A 3 22.18 6.26 -13.58
C LEU A 3 22.25 6.81 -12.17
N VAL A 4 21.22 6.56 -11.37
CA VAL A 4 21.23 6.93 -9.95
C VAL A 4 21.63 5.69 -9.15
N PRO A 5 22.60 5.79 -8.22
CA PRO A 5 22.98 4.67 -7.37
C PRO A 5 21.78 4.02 -6.69
N LYS A 6 21.81 2.69 -6.55
CA LYS A 6 20.64 1.91 -6.11
C LYS A 6 20.13 2.32 -4.74
N PHE A 7 21.01 2.76 -3.84
CA PHE A 7 20.62 3.26 -2.52
C PHE A 7 19.85 4.59 -2.58
N HIS A 8 20.25 5.49 -3.49
CA HIS A 8 19.61 6.80 -3.65
C HIS A 8 18.36 6.76 -4.51
N LEU A 9 18.27 5.81 -5.45
CA LEU A 9 17.18 5.72 -6.42
C LEU A 9 15.77 5.78 -5.77
N PRO A 10 15.47 5.06 -4.66
CA PRO A 10 14.16 5.13 -4.00
C PRO A 10 13.78 6.51 -3.43
N ALA A 11 14.76 7.39 -3.18
CA ALA A 11 14.50 8.74 -2.68
C ALA A 11 14.07 9.72 -3.79
N HIS A 12 14.20 9.33 -5.06
CA HIS A 12 13.71 10.12 -6.19
C HIS A 12 12.23 9.85 -6.48
N ILE A 13 11.61 10.76 -7.23
CA ILE A 13 10.26 10.56 -7.79
C ILE A 13 10.20 9.30 -8.67
N PHE A 14 9.03 8.71 -8.78
CA PHE A 14 8.82 7.43 -9.46
C PHE A 14 9.35 7.39 -10.90
N ALA A 15 9.14 8.45 -11.69
CA ALA A 15 9.66 8.55 -13.05
C ALA A 15 11.20 8.37 -13.12
N CYS A 16 11.93 8.88 -12.13
CA CYS A 16 13.37 8.70 -12.03
C CYS A 16 13.75 7.27 -11.63
N GLN A 17 12.95 6.61 -10.79
CA GLN A 17 13.19 5.25 -10.33
C GLN A 17 13.20 4.23 -11.46
N ILE A 18 12.47 4.51 -12.54
CA ILE A 18 12.44 3.67 -13.74
C ILE A 18 13.53 4.11 -14.71
N THR A 19 13.57 5.39 -15.05
CA THR A 19 14.46 5.94 -16.08
C THR A 19 15.94 5.77 -15.75
N TYR A 20 16.33 5.97 -14.49
CA TYR A 20 17.72 5.94 -14.05
C TYR A 20 18.08 4.65 -13.31
N SER A 21 17.25 3.62 -13.46
CA SER A 21 17.46 2.33 -12.82
C SER A 21 18.61 1.58 -13.47
N HIS A 22 19.53 1.15 -12.63
CA HIS A 22 20.55 0.19 -12.99
C HIS A 22 19.95 -1.11 -13.57
N ASN A 23 18.80 -1.56 -13.07
CA ASN A 23 18.23 -2.85 -13.44
C ASN A 23 17.46 -2.85 -14.78
N LEU A 24 17.09 -1.68 -15.29
CA LEU A 24 16.20 -1.54 -16.46
C LEU A 24 16.93 -1.03 -17.69
N VAL A 25 18.26 -0.98 -17.62
CA VAL A 25 19.09 -0.38 -18.65
C VAL A 25 19.84 -1.45 -19.43
N LYS A 26 19.78 -1.33 -20.76
CA LYS A 26 20.38 -2.27 -21.69
C LYS A 26 21.89 -2.44 -21.44
N GLY A 27 22.34 -3.70 -21.42
CA GLY A 27 23.75 -4.06 -21.29
C GLY A 27 24.29 -3.97 -19.86
N MET A 28 23.47 -3.58 -18.89
CA MET A 28 23.84 -3.51 -17.49
C MET A 28 23.58 -4.86 -16.81
N GLY A 29 24.63 -5.45 -16.22
CA GLY A 29 24.51 -6.69 -15.46
C GLY A 29 23.88 -6.46 -14.08
N HIS A 30 23.63 -7.55 -13.35
CA HIS A 30 23.23 -7.47 -11.94
C HIS A 30 24.40 -6.97 -11.09
N THR A 31 24.55 -5.65 -11.03
CA THR A 31 25.59 -4.98 -10.25
C THR A 31 25.01 -4.51 -8.91
N ASP A 32 25.89 -4.40 -7.92
CA ASP A 32 25.57 -3.89 -6.60
C ASP A 32 25.03 -2.46 -6.65
N GLY A 33 25.64 -1.57 -7.44
CA GLY A 33 25.14 -0.21 -7.67
C GLY A 33 25.10 0.71 -6.44
N GLU A 34 25.68 0.31 -5.30
CA GLU A 34 25.78 1.08 -4.04
C GLU A 34 27.25 1.35 -3.64
N ALA A 35 28.19 1.15 -4.57
CA ALA A 35 29.61 1.38 -4.31
C ALA A 35 29.93 2.85 -3.96
N PRO A 36 29.32 3.89 -4.58
CA PRO A 36 29.56 5.29 -4.22
C PRO A 36 29.30 5.59 -2.73
N GLU A 37 28.38 4.89 -2.09
CA GLU A 37 27.94 5.08 -0.70
C GLU A 37 28.84 4.36 0.31
N ARG A 38 29.58 3.33 -0.14
CA ARG A 38 30.46 2.50 0.70
C ARG A 38 31.94 2.89 0.62
N GLY A 39 32.30 3.76 -0.32
CA GLY A 39 33.68 3.87 -0.81
C GLY A 39 34.70 4.58 0.10
N TRP A 40 34.31 5.53 0.95
CA TRP A 40 35.35 6.41 1.52
C TRP A 40 36.14 5.82 2.70
N ALA A 41 35.52 5.01 3.57
CA ALA A 41 36.22 4.44 4.73
C ALA A 41 37.13 3.24 4.37
N ASN A 42 36.79 2.50 3.32
CA ASN A 42 37.43 1.23 2.97
C ASN A 42 38.44 1.33 1.81
N ILE A 43 38.40 2.39 1.00
CA ILE A 43 39.34 2.57 -0.12
C ILE A 43 40.72 3.04 0.37
N ASN A 44 40.80 3.83 1.45
CA ASN A 44 42.07 4.32 1.98
C ASN A 44 43.05 3.21 2.42
N PRO A 45 42.62 2.15 3.14
CA PRO A 45 43.50 1.03 3.48
C PRO A 45 43.90 0.13 2.30
N VAL A 46 43.15 0.16 1.18
CA VAL A 46 43.34 -0.74 0.02
C VAL A 46 44.07 -0.02 -1.12
N ALA A 47 44.09 1.32 -1.15
CA ALA A 47 44.85 2.11 -2.11
C ALA A 47 46.37 1.83 -2.10
N THR A 48 46.90 1.35 -0.97
CA THR A 48 48.29 0.87 -0.86
C THR A 48 48.53 -0.50 -1.49
N SER A 49 47.48 -1.29 -1.79
CA SER A 49 47.62 -2.60 -2.46
C SER A 49 47.91 -2.49 -3.96
N THR A 50 47.64 -1.32 -4.56
CA THR A 50 47.96 -0.98 -5.95
C THR A 50 49.31 -0.27 -6.10
N HIS A 51 50.07 -0.12 -5.00
CA HIS A 51 51.44 0.40 -5.05
C HIS A 51 52.36 -0.64 -5.74
N GLU A 52 53.30 -0.18 -6.55
CA GLU A 52 54.12 -0.96 -7.51
C GLU A 52 54.92 -2.16 -6.94
N MET A 53 54.85 -2.40 -5.62
CA MET A 53 55.64 -3.38 -4.88
C MET A 53 54.84 -4.18 -3.83
N GLY A 54 53.52 -4.34 -3.99
CA GLY A 54 52.70 -5.27 -3.20
C GLY A 54 52.57 -6.66 -3.86
N PRO A 55 52.53 -7.78 -3.12
CA PRO A 55 52.36 -9.11 -3.69
C PRO A 55 50.93 -9.29 -4.25
N MET A 56 50.70 -8.83 -5.48
CA MET A 56 49.46 -8.97 -6.25
C MET A 56 49.17 -10.39 -6.77
N THR A 57 49.83 -11.42 -6.20
CA THR A 57 49.84 -12.79 -6.72
C THR A 57 48.52 -13.55 -6.60
N ASN A 58 47.55 -13.08 -5.80
CA ASN A 58 46.29 -13.80 -5.55
C ASN A 58 45.05 -13.27 -6.29
N LEU A 59 45.10 -12.06 -6.88
CA LEU A 59 43.93 -11.50 -7.56
C LEU A 59 43.61 -12.27 -8.85
N GLY A 60 44.62 -12.61 -9.64
CA GLY A 60 44.45 -13.40 -10.87
C GLY A 60 43.86 -14.79 -10.59
N ILE A 61 44.30 -15.44 -9.51
CA ILE A 61 43.79 -16.75 -9.08
C ILE A 61 42.32 -16.63 -8.64
N SER A 62 41.98 -15.59 -7.86
CA SER A 62 40.60 -15.33 -7.42
C SER A 62 39.66 -15.04 -8.60
N LEU A 63 40.07 -14.20 -9.55
CA LEU A 63 39.29 -13.90 -10.74
C LEU A 63 39.10 -15.13 -11.62
N LEU A 64 40.13 -15.97 -11.78
CA LEU A 64 40.03 -17.22 -12.52
C LEU A 64 39.02 -18.19 -11.87
N TRP A 65 39.02 -18.30 -10.54
CA TRP A 65 38.06 -19.14 -9.81
C TRP A 65 36.63 -18.64 -9.99
N LYS A 66 36.41 -17.32 -9.87
CA LYS A 66 35.10 -16.71 -10.12
C LYS A 66 34.64 -16.91 -11.56
N LEU A 67 35.54 -16.76 -12.53
CA LEU A 67 35.23 -16.99 -13.94
C LEU A 67 34.86 -18.46 -14.21
N LYS A 68 35.57 -19.40 -13.58
CA LYS A 68 35.28 -20.84 -13.67
C LYS A 68 33.92 -21.22 -13.09
N GLY A 69 33.41 -20.49 -12.08
CA GLY A 69 32.05 -20.67 -11.56
C GLY A 69 30.99 -19.96 -12.42
N ALA A 70 31.29 -18.73 -12.86
CA ALA A 70 30.37 -17.91 -13.62
C ALA A 70 30.03 -18.47 -15.02
N ILE A 71 30.96 -19.20 -15.66
CA ILE A 71 30.70 -19.79 -16.98
C ILE A 71 29.61 -20.89 -16.92
N PRO A 72 29.72 -21.93 -16.07
CA PRO A 72 28.64 -22.90 -15.87
C PRO A 72 27.32 -22.26 -15.41
N GLU A 73 27.37 -21.29 -14.50
CA GLU A 73 26.18 -20.58 -14.02
C GLU A 73 25.49 -19.80 -15.14
N ARG A 74 26.25 -19.12 -15.99
CA ARG A 74 25.73 -18.46 -17.20
C ARG A 74 25.05 -19.47 -18.12
N ASP A 75 25.68 -20.62 -18.36
CA ASP A 75 25.13 -21.65 -19.25
C ASP A 75 23.87 -22.30 -18.68
N GLN A 76 23.74 -22.37 -17.35
CA GLN A 76 22.51 -22.80 -16.69
C GLN A 76 21.43 -21.72 -16.81
N HIS A 77 21.72 -20.47 -16.44
CA HIS A 77 20.77 -19.36 -16.53
C HIS A 77 20.28 -19.12 -17.96
N GLN A 78 21.13 -19.30 -18.97
CA GLN A 78 20.73 -19.19 -20.36
C GLN A 78 19.73 -20.29 -20.74
N ARG A 79 19.98 -21.54 -20.32
CA ARG A 79 19.05 -22.65 -20.56
C ARG A 79 17.70 -22.42 -19.87
N ASP A 80 17.73 -22.01 -18.61
CA ASP A 80 16.52 -21.72 -17.83
C ASP A 80 15.71 -20.58 -18.47
N PHE A 81 16.41 -19.55 -18.98
CA PHE A 81 15.78 -18.44 -19.70
C PHE A 81 15.17 -18.89 -21.02
N ASP A 82 15.89 -19.68 -21.81
CA ASP A 82 15.42 -20.16 -23.12
C ASP A 82 14.17 -21.02 -22.95
N GLU A 83 14.17 -21.98 -22.01
CA GLU A 83 13.01 -22.83 -21.70
C GLU A 83 11.79 -22.02 -21.26
N PHE A 84 12.00 -21.06 -20.36
CA PHE A 84 10.93 -20.17 -19.89
C PHE A 84 10.37 -19.30 -21.03
N ASN A 85 11.26 -18.70 -21.83
CA ASN A 85 10.90 -17.82 -22.92
C ASN A 85 10.16 -18.57 -24.04
N GLU A 86 10.59 -19.78 -24.39
CA GLU A 86 9.90 -20.63 -25.35
C GLU A 86 8.48 -20.97 -24.89
N THR A 87 8.33 -21.37 -23.62
CA THR A 87 7.01 -21.66 -23.01
C THR A 87 6.09 -20.44 -23.06
N LEU A 88 6.61 -19.26 -22.72
CA LEU A 88 5.86 -18.01 -22.71
C LEU A 88 5.40 -17.59 -24.11
N ILE A 89 6.28 -17.76 -25.12
CA ILE A 89 5.96 -17.49 -26.54
C ILE A 89 4.88 -18.45 -27.04
N MET A 90 4.91 -19.72 -26.64
CA MET A 90 3.89 -20.69 -27.03
C MET A 90 2.52 -20.37 -26.41
N GLU A 91 2.47 -19.95 -25.15
CA GLU A 91 1.21 -19.64 -24.47
C GLU A 91 0.62 -18.28 -24.90
N ARG A 92 1.47 -17.26 -25.10
CA ARG A 92 1.03 -15.86 -25.31
C ARG A 92 1.87 -15.10 -26.35
N PRO A 93 1.88 -15.54 -27.62
CA PRO A 93 2.78 -14.99 -28.63
C PRO A 93 2.55 -13.49 -28.89
N GLU A 94 1.29 -13.05 -28.90
CA GLU A 94 0.94 -11.64 -29.19
C GLU A 94 1.37 -10.68 -28.07
N GLU A 95 1.22 -11.09 -26.81
CA GLU A 95 1.62 -10.28 -25.65
C GLU A 95 3.13 -10.14 -25.58
N VAL A 96 3.87 -11.25 -25.79
CA VAL A 96 5.33 -11.26 -25.80
C VAL A 96 5.87 -10.38 -26.92
N GLN A 97 5.30 -10.49 -28.13
CA GLN A 97 5.73 -9.67 -29.27
C GLN A 97 5.50 -8.18 -29.02
N ARG A 98 4.31 -7.81 -28.50
CA ARG A 98 3.98 -6.42 -28.15
C ARG A 98 4.93 -5.87 -27.09
N TRP A 99 5.21 -6.66 -26.06
CA TRP A 99 6.12 -6.27 -24.98
C TRP A 99 7.55 -6.10 -25.49
N LYS A 100 8.04 -7.06 -26.27
CA LYS A 100 9.39 -7.02 -26.85
C LYS A 100 9.58 -5.79 -27.73
N GLN A 101 8.61 -5.48 -28.59
CA GLN A 101 8.62 -4.27 -29.40
C GLN A 101 8.69 -3.01 -28.53
N GLY A 102 7.87 -2.91 -27.48
CA GLY A 102 7.90 -1.77 -26.56
C GLY A 102 9.23 -1.60 -25.83
N VAL A 103 9.91 -2.70 -25.48
CA VAL A 103 11.25 -2.66 -24.88
C VAL A 103 12.29 -2.19 -25.90
N GLU A 104 12.27 -2.74 -27.12
CA GLU A 104 13.23 -2.35 -28.18
C GLU A 104 13.08 -0.89 -28.59
N GLU A 105 11.85 -0.38 -28.69
CA GLU A 105 11.55 1.04 -28.95
C GLU A 105 12.06 1.95 -27.83
N CYS A 106 11.82 1.56 -26.55
CA CYS A 106 12.31 2.30 -25.39
C CYS A 106 13.84 2.28 -25.25
N GLU A 107 14.48 1.16 -25.61
CA GLU A 107 15.94 1.03 -25.60
C GLU A 107 16.59 1.85 -26.72
N ALA A 108 15.91 1.99 -27.87
CA ALA A 108 16.37 2.81 -28.99
C ALA A 108 16.16 4.31 -28.74
N ASP A 109 15.03 4.68 -28.13
CA ASP A 109 14.67 6.05 -27.79
C ASP A 109 14.12 6.14 -26.36
N MET A 110 14.90 6.74 -25.45
CA MET A 110 14.49 6.94 -24.06
C MET A 110 13.33 7.94 -23.90
N SER A 111 12.90 8.62 -24.97
CA SER A 111 11.70 9.47 -24.97
C SER A 111 10.41 8.69 -25.29
N ALA A 112 10.52 7.45 -25.79
CA ALA A 112 9.38 6.59 -26.04
C ALA A 112 8.72 6.10 -24.75
N ALA A 113 7.50 5.57 -24.86
CA ALA A 113 6.75 5.08 -23.72
C ALA A 113 7.48 3.87 -23.09
N ASN A 114 8.00 4.07 -21.87
CA ASN A 114 8.72 3.02 -21.17
C ASN A 114 7.75 1.91 -20.74
N PRO A 115 7.89 0.66 -21.24
CA PRO A 115 6.98 -0.45 -20.92
C PRO A 115 7.04 -0.85 -19.44
N PHE A 116 8.15 -0.55 -18.75
CA PHE A 116 8.30 -0.79 -17.32
C PHE A 116 7.56 0.22 -16.44
N ASN A 117 6.99 1.29 -17.01
CA ASN A 117 6.04 2.11 -16.28
C ASN A 117 4.78 1.26 -15.98
N PRO A 118 4.29 1.25 -14.74
CA PRO A 118 3.05 0.60 -14.39
C PRO A 118 1.92 1.25 -15.19
N THR A 119 1.32 0.47 -16.08
CA THR A 119 0.25 0.90 -16.99
C THR A 119 -1.06 1.17 -16.25
N THR A 120 -1.25 0.60 -15.07
CA THR A 120 -2.37 0.97 -14.19
C THR A 120 -2.08 2.32 -13.58
N ALA A 121 -2.79 3.35 -14.07
CA ALA A 121 -2.99 4.58 -13.32
C ALA A 121 -3.61 4.19 -11.98
N ASN A 122 -2.76 4.08 -10.97
CA ASN A 122 -3.13 3.65 -9.63
C ASN A 122 -4.08 4.70 -9.05
N VAL A 123 -5.37 4.35 -8.98
CA VAL A 123 -6.41 5.25 -8.46
C VAL A 123 -6.26 5.33 -6.95
N MET A 124 -5.34 6.18 -6.50
CA MET A 124 -5.14 6.48 -5.07
C MET A 124 -6.28 7.36 -4.55
N GLN A 125 -6.58 7.28 -3.26
CA GLN A 125 -7.59 8.14 -2.65
C GLN A 125 -7.29 9.62 -2.85
N ALA A 126 -6.02 10.02 -2.81
CA ALA A 126 -5.59 11.39 -3.07
C ALA A 126 -5.96 11.85 -4.49
N LEU A 127 -5.80 10.98 -5.49
CA LEU A 127 -6.16 11.28 -6.87
C LEU A 127 -7.69 11.40 -7.01
N VAL A 128 -8.46 10.50 -6.38
CA VAL A 128 -9.93 10.59 -6.39
C VAL A 128 -10.41 11.89 -5.75
N ARG A 129 -9.83 12.29 -4.61
CA ARG A 129 -10.17 13.56 -3.96
C ARG A 129 -9.88 14.76 -4.86
N LEU A 130 -8.75 14.75 -5.57
CA LEU A 130 -8.42 15.78 -6.54
C LEU A 130 -9.44 15.83 -7.67
N THR A 131 -9.77 14.68 -8.27
CA THR A 131 -10.77 14.59 -9.34
C THR A 131 -12.14 15.08 -8.87
N LEU A 132 -12.58 14.70 -7.67
CA LEU A 132 -13.85 15.18 -7.10
C LEU A 132 -13.85 16.71 -6.87
N SER A 133 -12.73 17.28 -6.44
CA SER A 133 -12.59 18.73 -6.26
C SER A 133 -12.55 19.48 -7.60
N GLN A 134 -11.96 18.89 -8.64
CA GLN A 134 -11.99 19.43 -10.00
C GLN A 134 -13.39 19.37 -10.60
N GLU A 135 -14.07 18.22 -10.50
CA GLU A 135 -15.48 18.04 -10.90
C GLU A 135 -16.38 19.10 -10.23
N GLU A 136 -16.20 19.33 -8.93
CA GLU A 136 -16.94 20.37 -8.19
C GLU A 136 -16.64 21.79 -8.70
N SER A 137 -15.37 22.10 -8.97
CA SER A 137 -14.97 23.42 -9.50
C SER A 137 -15.62 23.69 -10.87
N GLU A 138 -15.65 22.68 -11.75
CA GLU A 138 -16.33 22.77 -13.05
C GLU A 138 -17.85 22.95 -12.92
N GLU A 139 -18.49 22.27 -11.97
CA GLU A 139 -19.92 22.43 -11.71
C GLU A 139 -20.24 23.86 -11.21
N LEU A 140 -19.40 24.41 -10.34
CA LEU A 140 -19.51 25.78 -9.86
C LEU A 140 -19.34 26.80 -10.98
N GLU A 141 -18.37 26.61 -11.89
CA GLU A 141 -18.20 27.44 -13.08
C GLU A 141 -19.42 27.40 -14.01
N ARG A 142 -20.11 26.25 -14.09
CA ARG A 142 -21.37 26.08 -14.83
C ARG A 142 -22.60 26.61 -14.07
N GLY A 143 -22.41 27.14 -12.87
CA GLY A 143 -23.48 27.70 -12.03
C GLY A 143 -24.32 26.66 -11.27
N ILE A 144 -23.90 25.40 -11.22
CA ILE A 144 -24.58 24.34 -10.48
C ILE A 144 -23.97 24.25 -9.08
N ASN A 145 -24.59 24.89 -8.09
CA ASN A 145 -24.18 24.76 -6.70
C ASN A 145 -25.01 23.68 -5.99
N ASN A 146 -24.38 22.55 -5.71
CA ASN A 146 -24.98 21.41 -5.02
C ASN A 146 -24.64 21.36 -3.52
N SER A 147 -23.90 22.35 -3.01
CA SER A 147 -23.48 22.43 -1.62
C SER A 147 -24.58 23.06 -0.76
N LEU A 148 -25.04 22.31 0.24
CA LEU A 148 -26.03 22.75 1.24
C LEU A 148 -25.37 23.45 2.45
N HIS A 149 -24.03 23.44 2.51
CA HIS A 149 -23.22 24.11 3.51
C HIS A 149 -22.21 25.05 2.82
N ASN A 150 -21.90 26.19 3.45
CA ASN A 150 -21.04 27.22 2.86
C ASN A 150 -19.61 26.75 2.55
N GLU A 151 -19.08 25.80 3.33
CA GLU A 151 -17.68 25.36 3.27
C GLU A 151 -17.50 23.86 2.98
N VAL A 152 -18.58 23.08 2.99
CA VAL A 152 -18.49 21.61 2.94
C VAL A 152 -19.37 21.09 1.82
N SER A 153 -18.75 20.54 0.79
CA SER A 153 -19.44 19.89 -0.32
C SER A 153 -19.83 18.44 0.01
N PRO A 154 -20.75 17.83 -0.76
CA PRO A 154 -21.13 16.44 -0.53
C PRO A 154 -19.95 15.47 -0.62
N ALA A 155 -18.99 15.71 -1.53
CA ALA A 155 -17.79 14.89 -1.68
C ALA A 155 -16.84 15.05 -0.48
N VAL A 156 -16.67 16.29 0.02
CA VAL A 156 -15.87 16.58 1.21
C VAL A 156 -16.49 15.93 2.44
N LEU A 157 -17.82 15.98 2.61
CA LEU A 157 -18.54 15.33 3.72
C LEU A 157 -18.24 13.83 3.78
N ILE A 158 -18.33 13.13 2.65
CA ILE A 158 -18.07 11.69 2.60
C ILE A 158 -16.60 11.40 2.86
N SER A 159 -15.69 12.16 2.25
CA SER A 159 -14.25 11.98 2.47
C SER A 159 -13.85 12.22 3.92
N SER A 160 -14.40 13.25 4.59
CA SER A 160 -14.13 13.51 6.00
C SER A 160 -14.73 12.42 6.89
N GLY A 161 -15.92 11.90 6.55
CA GLY A 161 -16.55 10.80 7.28
C GLY A 161 -15.72 9.51 7.24
N ILE A 162 -15.17 9.13 6.08
CA ILE A 162 -14.22 8.00 5.97
C ILE A 162 -12.95 8.26 6.81
N GLY A 163 -12.46 9.50 6.83
CA GLY A 163 -11.31 9.88 7.66
C GLY A 163 -11.59 9.75 9.16
N ILE A 164 -12.75 10.22 9.62
CA ILE A 164 -13.19 10.09 11.02
C ILE A 164 -13.30 8.61 11.42
N GLU A 165 -13.83 7.75 10.55
CA GLU A 165 -13.89 6.31 10.79
C GLU A 165 -12.48 5.69 10.98
N GLU A 166 -11.51 6.09 10.17
CA GLU A 166 -10.12 5.65 10.34
C GLU A 166 -9.51 6.17 11.65
N GLU A 167 -9.84 7.40 12.07
CA GLU A 167 -9.45 7.94 13.37
C GLU A 167 -10.09 7.17 14.54
N GLN A 168 -11.36 6.78 14.44
CA GLN A 168 -12.05 5.93 15.45
C GLN A 168 -11.37 4.57 15.59
N HIS A 169 -11.08 3.91 14.47
CA HIS A 169 -10.39 2.61 14.48
C HIS A 169 -8.98 2.74 15.08
N ARG A 170 -8.25 3.80 14.75
CA ARG A 170 -6.93 4.07 15.34
C ARG A 170 -7.01 4.33 16.84
N LEU A 171 -8.00 5.09 17.29
CA LEU A 171 -8.21 5.36 18.72
C LEU A 171 -8.50 4.07 19.49
N LEU A 172 -9.36 3.20 18.95
CA LEU A 172 -9.65 1.89 19.55
C LEU A 172 -8.39 1.03 19.66
N ARG A 173 -7.55 1.00 18.61
CA ARG A 173 -6.27 0.27 18.65
C ARG A 173 -5.32 0.83 19.69
N ASP A 174 -5.13 2.16 19.73
CA ASP A 174 -4.28 2.82 20.71
C ASP A 174 -4.76 2.48 22.13
N LEU A 175 -6.08 2.49 22.37
CA LEU A 175 -6.67 2.14 23.66
C LEU A 175 -6.40 0.68 24.04
N LEU A 176 -6.59 -0.27 23.11
CA LEU A 176 -6.30 -1.69 23.36
C LEU A 176 -4.79 -1.96 23.56
N ALA A 177 -3.93 -1.11 22.99
CA ALA A 177 -2.48 -1.18 23.17
C ALA A 177 -2.00 -0.55 24.50
N LEU A 178 -2.79 0.36 25.10
CA LEU A 178 -2.56 0.83 26.47
C LEU A 178 -2.87 -0.31 27.45
N GLY A 179 -1.85 -1.10 27.78
CA GLY A 179 -1.95 -2.10 28.85
C GLY A 179 -2.10 -1.48 30.25
N ASP A 180 -2.22 -2.34 31.27
CA ASP A 180 -2.49 -1.98 32.68
C ASP A 180 -1.45 -1.05 33.35
N HIS A 181 -0.31 -0.83 32.70
CA HIS A 181 0.78 0.03 33.18
C HIS A 181 0.99 1.26 32.30
N ALA A 182 -0.07 1.75 31.66
CA ALA A 182 -0.02 2.98 30.90
C ALA A 182 0.42 4.17 31.78
N THR A 183 1.34 4.96 31.26
CA THR A 183 1.81 6.18 31.94
C THR A 183 0.74 7.28 31.86
N ASP A 184 0.69 8.16 32.86
CA ASP A 184 -0.23 9.31 32.86
C ASP A 184 -0.13 10.16 31.58
N LEU A 185 1.08 10.28 31.02
CA LEU A 185 1.31 10.97 29.76
C LEU A 185 0.67 10.26 28.55
N GLN A 186 0.67 8.91 28.54
CA GLN A 186 -0.01 8.14 27.50
C GLN A 186 -1.54 8.27 27.65
N CYS A 187 -2.06 8.17 28.88
CA CYS A 187 -3.47 8.34 29.16
C CYS A 187 -3.97 9.74 28.77
N SER A 188 -3.23 10.80 29.13
CA SER A 188 -3.54 12.17 28.75
C SER A 188 -3.54 12.36 27.23
N LYS A 189 -2.54 11.85 26.51
CA LYS A 189 -2.51 11.93 25.04
C LYS A 189 -3.66 11.20 24.38
N LEU A 190 -4.07 10.05 24.93
CA LEU A 190 -5.22 9.31 24.43
C LEU A 190 -6.50 10.09 24.67
N GLN A 191 -6.67 10.66 25.87
CA GLN A 191 -7.82 11.49 26.21
C GLN A 191 -7.93 12.73 25.30
N ASP A 192 -6.82 13.41 25.04
CA ASP A 192 -6.79 14.57 24.14
C ASP A 192 -7.26 14.19 22.73
N ARG A 193 -6.80 13.04 22.22
CA ARG A 193 -7.24 12.51 20.92
C ARG A 193 -8.72 12.16 20.93
N THR A 194 -9.22 11.55 22.01
CA THR A 194 -10.64 11.24 22.21
C THR A 194 -11.49 12.52 22.13
N ASN A 195 -11.10 13.56 22.87
CA ASN A 195 -11.83 14.83 22.91
C ASN A 195 -11.86 15.50 21.53
N VAL A 196 -10.72 15.55 20.84
CA VAL A 196 -10.63 16.12 19.48
C VAL A 196 -11.52 15.33 18.50
N LEU A 197 -11.50 14.00 18.57
CA LEU A 197 -12.31 13.16 17.70
C LEU A 197 -13.80 13.34 17.98
N GLN A 198 -14.19 13.47 19.25
CA GLN A 198 -15.58 13.73 19.63
C GLN A 198 -16.08 15.04 19.03
N CYS A 199 -15.33 16.14 19.18
CA CYS A 199 -15.71 17.41 18.57
C CYS A 199 -15.81 17.32 17.03
N LYS A 200 -14.90 16.60 16.37
CA LYS A 200 -14.97 16.36 14.92
C LYS A 200 -16.24 15.59 14.54
N ILE A 201 -16.59 14.54 15.29
CA ILE A 201 -17.80 13.75 15.04
C ILE A 201 -19.03 14.64 15.18
N GLU A 202 -19.13 15.43 16.25
CA GLU A 202 -20.27 16.32 16.50
C GLU A 202 -20.45 17.34 15.38
N GLN A 203 -19.37 18.02 14.97
CA GLN A 203 -19.39 18.98 13.85
C GLN A 203 -19.78 18.30 12.53
N TRP A 204 -19.21 17.12 12.25
CA TRP A 204 -19.54 16.37 11.05
C TRP A 204 -21.00 15.92 11.03
N CYS A 205 -21.56 15.49 12.17
CA CYS A 205 -22.96 15.09 12.28
C CYS A 205 -23.92 16.26 12.01
N GLN A 206 -23.56 17.48 12.43
CA GLN A 206 -24.37 18.68 12.15
C GLN A 206 -24.48 18.95 10.63
N VAL A 207 -23.37 18.83 9.91
CA VAL A 207 -23.35 19.00 8.45
C VAL A 207 -24.03 17.80 7.75
N GLN A 208 -23.87 16.59 8.29
CA GLN A 208 -24.49 15.38 7.74
C GLN A 208 -26.02 15.51 7.64
N VAL A 209 -26.67 16.10 8.63
CA VAL A 209 -28.14 16.28 8.64
C VAL A 209 -28.63 17.12 7.46
N LEU A 210 -27.82 18.08 6.96
CA LEU A 210 -28.18 18.90 5.81
C LEU A 210 -28.30 18.06 4.54
N TYR A 211 -27.37 17.13 4.34
CA TYR A 211 -27.31 16.25 3.16
C TYR A 211 -28.10 14.95 3.32
N MET A 212 -28.34 14.50 4.55
CA MET A 212 -29.03 13.26 4.89
C MET A 212 -30.06 13.52 6.01
N PRO A 213 -31.21 14.14 5.72
CA PRO A 213 -32.14 14.62 6.75
C PRO A 213 -32.69 13.54 7.68
N SER A 214 -32.86 12.29 7.19
CA SER A 214 -33.28 11.15 7.99
C SER A 214 -32.36 10.90 9.20
N MET A 215 -31.11 11.36 9.17
CA MET A 215 -30.15 11.19 10.26
C MET A 215 -30.55 11.95 11.52
N ALA A 216 -31.27 13.08 11.40
CA ALA A 216 -31.76 13.82 12.56
C ALA A 216 -32.69 12.93 13.41
N SER A 217 -33.68 12.30 12.77
CA SER A 217 -34.64 11.43 13.45
C SER A 217 -33.96 10.20 14.08
N ILE A 218 -33.03 9.56 13.36
CA ILE A 218 -32.31 8.39 13.85
C ILE A 218 -31.44 8.73 15.07
N ARG A 219 -30.74 9.87 15.02
CA ARG A 219 -29.90 10.32 16.14
C ARG A 219 -30.73 10.67 17.37
N THR A 220 -31.85 11.40 17.21
CA THR A 220 -32.76 11.71 18.32
C THR A 220 -33.38 10.46 18.95
N ALA A 221 -33.74 9.45 18.13
CA ALA A 221 -34.24 8.18 18.62
C ALA A 221 -33.19 7.43 19.47
N ARG A 222 -31.92 7.44 19.05
CA ARG A 222 -30.81 6.84 19.81
C ARG A 222 -30.55 7.59 21.12
N SER A 223 -30.47 8.92 21.10
CA SER A 223 -30.25 9.72 22.31
C SER A 223 -31.34 9.48 23.36
N SER A 224 -32.60 9.35 22.94
CA SER A 224 -33.72 9.06 23.86
C SER A 224 -33.67 7.65 24.46
N SER A 225 -33.01 6.69 23.80
CA SER A 225 -32.89 5.30 24.25
C SER A 225 -31.69 5.03 25.15
N THR A 226 -30.75 5.99 25.25
CA THR A 226 -29.49 5.79 25.97
C THR A 226 -29.63 6.31 27.40
N ASN A 227 -29.41 5.45 28.39
CA ASN A 227 -29.40 5.88 29.80
C ASN A 227 -28.25 6.88 30.03
N PRO A 228 -28.46 7.95 30.82
CA PRO A 228 -27.43 8.98 31.09
C PRO A 228 -26.18 8.45 31.81
N SER A 229 -26.21 7.21 32.32
CA SER A 229 -25.06 6.55 32.94
C SER A 229 -24.15 5.79 31.96
N ASN A 230 -24.58 5.59 30.71
CA ASN A 230 -23.80 4.91 29.67
C ASN A 230 -23.46 5.93 28.57
N GLU A 231 -22.45 6.77 28.80
CA GLU A 231 -21.90 7.62 27.75
C GLU A 231 -21.36 6.73 26.62
N GLU A 232 -21.91 6.90 25.41
CA GLU A 232 -21.45 6.19 24.21
C GLU A 232 -20.01 6.61 23.92
N LYS A 233 -19.09 5.64 23.88
CA LYS A 233 -17.68 5.95 23.69
C LYS A 233 -17.43 6.49 22.29
N THR A 234 -16.49 7.42 22.16
CA THR A 234 -16.21 8.13 20.89
C THR A 234 -15.92 7.19 19.70
N TYR A 235 -15.27 6.05 19.93
CA TYR A 235 -14.99 5.05 18.89
C TYR A 235 -16.16 4.10 18.58
N GLU A 236 -17.23 4.11 19.37
CA GLU A 236 -18.46 3.33 19.17
C GLU A 236 -19.54 4.14 18.44
N ILE A 237 -19.42 5.49 18.41
CA ILE A 237 -20.37 6.37 17.74
C ILE A 237 -20.45 6.03 16.25
N ARG A 238 -21.64 5.63 15.79
CA ARG A 238 -21.88 5.30 14.39
C ARG A 238 -22.00 6.57 13.54
N LEU A 239 -21.24 6.63 12.46
CA LEU A 239 -21.26 7.75 11.53
C LEU A 239 -22.44 7.69 10.55
N PHE A 240 -22.99 6.50 10.27
CA PHE A 240 -24.09 6.33 9.31
C PHE A 240 -23.72 6.84 7.91
N LEU A 241 -22.53 6.46 7.43
CA LEU A 241 -22.15 6.66 6.03
C LEU A 241 -23.14 5.95 5.08
N PRO A 242 -23.27 6.37 3.82
CA PRO A 242 -24.20 5.74 2.86
C PRO A 242 -24.11 4.21 2.80
N SER A 243 -22.90 3.65 2.88
CA SER A 243 -22.67 2.19 2.94
C SER A 243 -23.20 1.51 4.21
N GLN A 244 -23.28 2.23 5.33
CA GLN A 244 -23.73 1.73 6.64
C GLN A 244 -25.24 1.86 6.85
N LEU A 245 -25.91 2.68 6.03
CA LEU A 245 -27.35 2.95 6.19
C LEU A 245 -28.20 1.70 6.04
N LYS A 246 -27.90 0.85 5.05
CA LYS A 246 -28.73 -0.32 4.77
C LYS A 246 -28.75 -1.33 5.93
N GLU A 247 -27.67 -1.39 6.70
CA GLU A 247 -27.54 -2.30 7.85
C GLU A 247 -28.23 -1.75 9.10
N HIS A 248 -28.18 -0.43 9.32
CA HIS A 248 -28.58 0.17 10.60
C HIS A 248 -29.80 1.10 10.53
N ALA A 249 -30.20 1.50 9.34
CA ALA A 249 -31.31 2.41 9.07
C ALA A 249 -31.94 2.12 7.70
N PRO A 250 -32.60 0.96 7.52
CA PRO A 250 -33.10 0.50 6.21
C PRO A 250 -34.14 1.45 5.59
N ASP A 251 -34.87 2.20 6.41
CA ASP A 251 -35.88 3.17 5.96
C ASP A 251 -35.28 4.54 5.60
N ALA A 252 -33.97 4.74 5.83
CA ALA A 252 -33.31 6.00 5.51
C ALA A 252 -33.09 6.15 4.01
N ILE A 253 -33.57 7.25 3.45
CA ILE A 253 -33.34 7.60 2.04
C ILE A 253 -31.99 8.30 1.94
N CYS A 254 -31.10 7.76 1.10
CA CYS A 254 -29.82 8.37 0.77
C CYS A 254 -29.80 8.78 -0.70
N ASP A 255 -29.30 9.98 -0.98
CA ASP A 255 -29.05 10.41 -2.35
C ASP A 255 -28.03 9.47 -3.02
N LYS A 256 -28.38 8.99 -4.22
CA LYS A 256 -27.50 8.15 -5.05
C LYS A 256 -26.16 8.83 -5.32
N ARG A 257 -26.12 10.17 -5.36
CA ARG A 257 -24.86 10.90 -5.55
C ARG A 257 -23.87 10.71 -4.40
N LEU A 258 -24.34 10.73 -3.16
CA LEU A 258 -23.49 10.46 -1.98
C LEU A 258 -22.95 9.03 -2.03
N CYS A 259 -23.79 8.07 -2.41
CA CYS A 259 -23.36 6.68 -2.63
C CYS A 259 -22.27 6.58 -3.70
N GLN A 260 -22.36 7.36 -4.80
CA GLN A 260 -21.33 7.38 -5.85
C GLN A 260 -19.99 7.96 -5.38
N PHE A 261 -20.02 9.03 -4.58
CA PHE A 261 -18.80 9.59 -3.99
C PHE A 261 -18.14 8.60 -3.03
N GLU A 262 -18.93 7.97 -2.16
CA GLU A 262 -18.40 6.95 -1.26
C GLU A 262 -17.83 5.76 -2.04
N TRP A 263 -18.51 5.31 -3.10
CA TRP A 263 -18.02 4.24 -3.96
C TRP A 263 -16.65 4.55 -4.57
N LYS A 264 -16.48 5.74 -5.16
CA LYS A 264 -15.20 6.18 -5.74
C LYS A 264 -14.09 6.17 -4.67
N LEU A 265 -14.37 6.68 -3.47
CA LEU A 265 -13.40 6.78 -2.37
C LEU A 265 -13.06 5.43 -1.74
N ARG A 266 -14.04 4.54 -1.53
CA ARG A 266 -13.84 3.19 -0.99
C ARG A 266 -13.08 2.31 -1.96
N ARG A 267 -13.36 2.42 -3.27
CA ARG A 267 -12.60 1.68 -4.30
C ARG A 267 -11.12 2.07 -4.28
N ALA A 268 -10.83 3.36 -4.18
CA ALA A 268 -9.47 3.85 -4.02
C ALA A 268 -8.84 3.42 -2.67
N GLN A 269 -9.64 3.39 -1.59
CA GLN A 269 -9.21 2.89 -0.27
C GLN A 269 -8.72 1.45 -0.34
N VAL A 270 -9.52 0.56 -0.95
CA VAL A 270 -9.19 -0.86 -1.09
C VAL A 270 -7.86 -1.03 -1.83
N PHE A 271 -7.63 -0.24 -2.88
CA PHE A 271 -6.39 -0.26 -3.64
C PHE A 271 -5.18 0.22 -2.82
N ASP A 272 -5.29 1.38 -2.16
CA ASP A 272 -4.23 1.93 -1.32
C ASP A 272 -3.87 0.98 -0.17
N VAL A 273 -4.87 0.41 0.48
CA VAL A 273 -4.69 -0.53 1.59
C VAL A 273 -4.07 -1.85 1.11
N LEU A 274 -4.41 -2.33 -0.09
CA LEU A 274 -3.79 -3.51 -0.67
C LEU A 274 -2.29 -3.28 -0.95
N ASN A 275 -1.93 -2.09 -1.44
CA ASN A 275 -0.52 -1.71 -1.62
C ASN A 275 0.22 -1.57 -0.28
N ASP A 276 -0.41 -1.00 0.73
CA ASP A 276 0.12 -0.98 2.10
C ASP A 276 0.38 -2.40 2.61
N LEU A 277 -0.57 -3.32 2.42
CA LEU A 277 -0.47 -4.72 2.83
C LEU A 277 0.74 -5.39 2.17
N ARG A 278 0.86 -5.28 0.85
CA ARG A 278 2.01 -5.80 0.07
C ARG A 278 3.32 -5.23 0.57
N ARG A 279 3.38 -3.91 0.80
CA ARG A 279 4.57 -3.23 1.30
C ARG A 279 4.97 -3.73 2.69
N HIS A 280 4.02 -3.91 3.60
CA HIS A 280 4.29 -4.46 4.92
C HIS A 280 4.76 -5.92 4.86
N LEU A 281 4.19 -6.75 3.98
CA LEU A 281 4.64 -8.13 3.77
C LEU A 281 6.07 -8.20 3.20
N LEU A 282 6.40 -7.36 2.21
CA LEU A 282 7.77 -7.27 1.67
C LEU A 282 8.77 -6.84 2.74
N LEU A 283 8.41 -5.82 3.53
CA LEU A 283 9.23 -5.35 4.64
C LEU A 283 9.41 -6.45 5.69
N HIS A 284 8.35 -7.18 6.02
CA HIS A 284 8.39 -8.30 6.94
C HIS A 284 9.39 -9.37 6.49
N THR A 285 9.26 -9.86 5.24
CA THR A 285 10.20 -10.84 4.67
C THR A 285 11.64 -10.33 4.68
N HIS A 286 11.87 -9.07 4.33
CA HIS A 286 13.19 -8.46 4.37
C HIS A 286 13.77 -8.40 5.79
N LEU A 287 12.98 -7.97 6.79
CA LEU A 287 13.42 -7.86 8.18
C LEU A 287 13.78 -9.22 8.77
N TYR A 288 13.05 -10.29 8.42
CA TYR A 288 13.40 -11.66 8.83
C TYR A 288 14.74 -12.10 8.24
N LYS A 289 14.95 -11.91 6.93
CA LYS A 289 16.23 -12.23 6.28
C LYS A 289 17.38 -11.42 6.90
N PHE A 290 17.17 -10.12 7.09
CA PHE A 290 18.16 -9.23 7.70
C PHE A 290 18.50 -9.65 9.14
N LYS A 291 17.50 -9.96 9.97
CA LYS A 291 17.70 -10.45 11.33
C LYS A 291 18.53 -11.74 11.35
N ASN A 292 18.18 -12.71 10.50
CA ASN A 292 18.88 -13.99 10.43
C ASN A 292 20.35 -13.84 10.03
N ILE A 293 20.65 -12.96 9.06
CA ILE A 293 22.01 -12.77 8.56
C ILE A 293 22.84 -11.93 9.54
N ASN A 294 22.32 -10.79 9.98
CA ASN A 294 23.14 -9.71 10.55
C ASN A 294 23.02 -9.58 12.07
N ILE A 295 21.93 -10.04 12.69
CA ILE A 295 21.66 -9.76 14.10
C ILE A 295 22.15 -10.92 14.97
N ARG A 296 22.98 -10.59 15.97
CA ARG A 296 23.56 -11.53 16.95
C ARG A 296 23.41 -10.99 18.37
N GLY A 297 23.34 -11.89 19.35
CA GLY A 297 23.19 -11.54 20.77
C GLY A 297 21.76 -11.22 21.20
N GLN A 298 21.47 -11.38 22.49
CA GLN A 298 20.10 -11.31 23.03
C GLN A 298 19.45 -9.93 22.87
N ARG A 299 20.10 -8.86 23.33
CA ARG A 299 19.53 -7.49 23.29
C ARG A 299 19.15 -7.05 21.88
N ALA A 300 20.01 -7.32 20.89
CA ALA A 300 19.74 -6.96 19.50
C ALA A 300 18.61 -7.80 18.91
N ASN A 301 18.53 -9.09 19.26
CA ASN A 301 17.42 -9.96 18.86
C ASN A 301 16.08 -9.50 19.42
N THR A 302 16.01 -9.11 20.70
CA THR A 302 14.79 -8.59 21.30
C THR A 302 14.31 -7.32 20.59
N ARG A 303 15.23 -6.40 20.28
CA ARG A 303 14.91 -5.18 19.52
C ARG A 303 14.42 -5.49 18.11
N ALA A 304 15.07 -6.41 17.42
CA ALA A 304 14.66 -6.85 16.08
C ALA A 304 13.27 -7.50 16.10
N ALA A 305 13.01 -8.36 17.09
CA ALA A 305 11.70 -8.98 17.28
C ALA A 305 10.61 -7.94 17.54
N ALA A 306 10.87 -6.90 18.33
CA ALA A 306 9.91 -5.82 18.55
C ALA A 306 9.59 -5.04 17.25
N VAL A 307 10.61 -4.77 16.41
CA VAL A 307 10.41 -4.12 15.10
C VAL A 307 9.59 -5.01 14.16
N ILE A 308 9.90 -6.31 14.11
CA ILE A 308 9.16 -7.29 13.31
C ILE A 308 7.70 -7.36 13.77
N GLY A 309 7.45 -7.48 15.08
CA GLY A 309 6.10 -7.52 15.63
C GLY A 309 5.29 -6.26 15.32
N LYS A 310 5.93 -5.09 15.23
CA LYS A 310 5.26 -3.87 14.76
C LYS A 310 4.84 -3.98 13.30
N VAL A 311 5.68 -4.54 12.43
CA VAL A 311 5.32 -4.74 11.01
C VAL A 311 4.22 -5.78 10.86
N GLU A 312 4.26 -6.86 11.64
CA GLU A 312 3.21 -7.88 11.69
C GLU A 312 1.86 -7.27 12.12
N HIS A 313 1.85 -6.43 13.15
CA HIS A 313 0.66 -5.67 13.52
C HIS A 313 0.14 -4.78 12.37
N ASN A 314 1.04 -4.10 11.65
CA ASN A 314 0.65 -3.29 10.49
C ASN A 314 0.07 -4.13 9.33
N VAL A 315 0.51 -5.39 9.17
CA VAL A 315 -0.08 -6.33 8.20
C VAL A 315 -1.52 -6.66 8.59
N ILE A 316 -1.75 -7.01 9.87
CA ILE A 316 -3.10 -7.30 10.40
C ILE A 316 -4.01 -6.09 10.22
N GLU A 317 -3.53 -4.90 10.59
CA GLU A 317 -4.26 -3.64 10.46
C GLU A 317 -4.62 -3.31 9.00
N ALA A 318 -3.68 -3.49 8.07
CA ALA A 318 -3.97 -3.32 6.65
C ALA A 318 -5.04 -4.33 6.18
N GLY A 319 -4.97 -5.58 6.63
CA GLY A 319 -5.98 -6.60 6.31
C GLY A 319 -7.38 -6.27 6.86
N GLU A 320 -7.48 -5.70 8.05
CA GLU A 320 -8.76 -5.23 8.62
C GLU A 320 -9.31 -4.01 7.86
N ARG A 321 -8.46 -3.01 7.57
CA ARG A 321 -8.85 -1.85 6.75
C ARG A 321 -9.35 -2.26 5.37
N TYR A 322 -8.73 -3.27 4.76
CA TYR A 322 -9.16 -3.81 3.47
C TYR A 322 -10.56 -4.41 3.59
N ARG A 323 -10.77 -5.30 4.57
CA ARG A 323 -12.07 -5.95 4.79
C ARG A 323 -13.18 -4.94 5.07
N HIS A 324 -12.88 -3.90 5.85
CA HIS A 324 -13.83 -2.83 6.16
C HIS A 324 -14.18 -1.97 4.94
N ALA A 325 -13.20 -1.57 4.13
CA ALA A 325 -13.48 -0.84 2.89
C ALA A 325 -14.25 -1.73 1.87
N TRP A 326 -13.93 -3.03 1.84
CA TRP A 326 -14.59 -4.02 0.99
C TRP A 326 -16.07 -4.24 1.38
N THR A 327 -16.41 -4.32 2.67
CA THR A 327 -17.80 -4.44 3.11
C THR A 327 -18.61 -3.21 2.70
N GLY A 328 -18.03 -2.01 2.83
CA GLY A 328 -18.63 -0.76 2.35
C GLY A 328 -18.93 -0.78 0.85
N LEU A 329 -17.98 -1.25 0.02
CA LEU A 329 -18.21 -1.45 -1.42
C LEU A 329 -19.32 -2.47 -1.68
N ASN A 330 -19.32 -3.58 -0.95
CA ASN A 330 -20.32 -4.63 -1.13
C ASN A 330 -21.75 -4.13 -0.87
N TYR A 331 -21.93 -3.26 0.13
CA TYR A 331 -23.23 -2.62 0.37
C TYR A 331 -23.62 -1.63 -0.74
N LEU A 332 -22.70 -0.77 -1.18
CA LEU A 332 -22.95 0.23 -2.21
C LEU A 332 -23.20 -0.39 -3.59
N CYS A 333 -22.60 -1.56 -3.87
CA CYS A 333 -22.77 -2.31 -5.11
C CYS A 333 -24.24 -2.54 -5.46
N GLY A 334 -25.04 -3.01 -4.50
CA GLY A 334 -26.47 -3.27 -4.71
C GLY A 334 -27.28 -2.00 -4.97
N THR A 335 -26.89 -0.87 -4.37
CA THR A 335 -27.58 0.42 -4.54
C THR A 335 -27.24 1.09 -5.88
N LEU A 336 -26.01 0.90 -6.36
CA LEU A 336 -25.49 1.55 -7.57
C LEU A 336 -25.48 0.65 -8.82
N ALA A 337 -25.89 -0.62 -8.70
CA ALA A 337 -25.85 -1.63 -9.76
C ALA A 337 -24.46 -1.71 -10.42
N LYS A 338 -23.41 -1.90 -9.59
CA LYS A 338 -22.01 -1.99 -10.06
C LYS A 338 -21.56 -3.44 -10.09
N ASP A 339 -21.36 -4.01 -11.27
CA ASP A 339 -20.95 -5.41 -11.43
C ASP A 339 -19.43 -5.56 -11.68
N GLY A 340 -18.90 -6.76 -11.45
CA GLY A 340 -17.54 -7.15 -11.84
C GLY A 340 -16.39 -6.57 -11.01
N TRP A 341 -16.64 -5.77 -9.99
CA TRP A 341 -15.57 -5.23 -9.13
C TRP A 341 -14.99 -6.27 -8.16
N GLN A 342 -15.78 -7.28 -7.78
CA GLN A 342 -15.38 -8.37 -6.87
C GLN A 342 -14.33 -9.30 -7.49
N THR A 343 -14.25 -9.39 -8.82
CA THR A 343 -13.18 -10.15 -9.49
C THR A 343 -11.84 -9.42 -9.43
N ILE A 344 -11.86 -8.09 -9.37
CA ILE A 344 -10.67 -7.25 -9.21
C ILE A 344 -10.25 -7.22 -7.75
N PHE A 345 -11.21 -7.14 -6.83
CA PHE A 345 -10.98 -7.10 -5.39
C PHE A 345 -11.73 -8.23 -4.68
N PRO A 346 -11.14 -9.44 -4.62
CA PRO A 346 -11.70 -10.56 -3.85
C PRO A 346 -11.76 -10.27 -2.35
N ILE A 347 -12.56 -11.06 -1.63
CA ILE A 347 -12.57 -11.01 -0.16
C ILE A 347 -11.21 -11.47 0.39
N LEU A 348 -10.66 -10.71 1.33
CA LEU A 348 -9.36 -11.01 1.93
C LEU A 348 -9.53 -11.94 3.13
N GLU A 349 -9.36 -13.24 2.89
CA GLU A 349 -9.19 -14.24 3.94
C GLU A 349 -7.77 -14.23 4.54
N SER A 350 -7.64 -14.69 5.78
CA SER A 350 -6.34 -14.77 6.47
C SER A 350 -5.33 -15.63 5.73
N ALA A 351 -5.79 -16.68 5.02
CA ALA A 351 -4.94 -17.56 4.21
C ALA A 351 -4.28 -16.86 3.02
N HIS A 352 -4.79 -15.69 2.58
CA HIS A 352 -4.21 -14.92 1.48
C HIS A 352 -3.08 -14.00 1.92
N VAL A 353 -2.93 -13.74 3.23
CA VAL A 353 -2.03 -12.72 3.79
C VAL A 353 -0.66 -13.33 4.09
N HIS A 354 0.13 -13.56 3.05
CA HIS A 354 1.50 -14.08 3.17
C HIS A 354 2.44 -13.49 2.13
N GLY A 355 3.75 -13.56 2.41
CA GLY A 355 4.78 -13.02 1.53
C GLY A 355 4.88 -13.77 0.19
N MET A 356 5.48 -13.15 -0.84
CA MET A 356 5.69 -13.80 -2.16
C MET A 356 6.48 -15.11 -2.07
N SER A 357 7.36 -15.23 -1.07
CA SER A 357 8.22 -16.40 -0.87
C SER A 357 7.54 -17.52 -0.06
N GLU A 358 6.38 -17.23 0.52
CA GLU A 358 5.58 -18.16 1.31
C GLU A 358 4.49 -18.70 0.37
N GLY A 359 4.44 -20.02 0.16
CA GLY A 359 3.37 -20.65 -0.63
C GLY A 359 2.07 -20.77 0.16
N GLU A 360 1.01 -21.29 -0.46
CA GLU A 360 -0.24 -21.58 0.25
C GLU A 360 -0.03 -22.72 1.27
N ALA A 361 -0.87 -22.76 2.31
CA ALA A 361 -0.79 -23.76 3.36
C ALA A 361 -0.86 -25.18 2.78
N GLY A 362 0.22 -25.96 2.96
CA GLY A 362 0.32 -27.35 2.49
C GLY A 362 1.06 -27.54 1.17
N GLN A 363 1.59 -26.48 0.54
CA GLN A 363 2.36 -26.60 -0.70
C GLN A 363 3.86 -26.88 -0.46
N SER A 364 4.42 -27.78 -1.27
CA SER A 364 5.86 -28.01 -1.34
C SER A 364 6.54 -26.89 -2.15
N GLU A 365 7.86 -26.76 -1.98
CA GLU A 365 8.67 -25.71 -2.65
C GLU A 365 8.53 -25.69 -4.18
N GLY A 366 8.22 -26.84 -4.81
CA GLY A 366 8.02 -26.96 -6.26
C GLY A 366 6.60 -26.66 -6.77
N ASN A 367 5.59 -26.56 -5.89
CA ASN A 367 4.18 -26.32 -6.28
C ASN A 367 3.62 -25.01 -5.69
N ARG A 368 4.49 -24.03 -5.40
CA ARG A 368 4.08 -22.76 -4.76
C ARG A 368 3.23 -21.91 -5.70
N THR A 369 2.02 -21.57 -5.29
CA THR A 369 1.18 -20.56 -5.95
C THR A 369 1.23 -19.23 -5.20
N LEU A 370 1.38 -18.14 -5.95
CA LEU A 370 1.28 -16.79 -5.39
C LEU A 370 -0.17 -16.49 -5.00
N SER A 371 -0.38 -15.93 -3.81
CA SER A 371 -1.67 -15.38 -3.40
C SER A 371 -2.17 -14.34 -4.39
N TRP A 372 -3.49 -14.22 -4.55
CA TRP A 372 -4.11 -13.25 -5.46
C TRP A 372 -3.70 -11.81 -5.14
N ILE A 373 -3.35 -11.53 -3.87
CA ILE A 373 -2.86 -10.21 -3.47
C ILE A 373 -1.59 -9.82 -4.23
N TRP A 374 -0.85 -10.75 -4.83
CA TRP A 374 0.34 -10.45 -5.64
C TRP A 374 0.08 -10.47 -7.15
N LYS A 375 -1.10 -10.96 -7.57
CA LYS A 375 -1.49 -11.10 -8.98
C LYS A 375 -2.36 -9.93 -9.48
N ALA A 376 -2.96 -9.17 -8.55
CA ALA A 376 -3.95 -8.12 -8.81
C ALA A 376 -3.36 -6.73 -9.07
#